data_AF-A0A0C9PWI3-F1
#
_entry.id   AF-A0A0C9PWI3-F1
#
_cell.length_a   1.000
_cell.length_b   1.000
_cell.length_c   1.000
_cell.angle_alpha   90.00
_cell.angle_beta   90.00
_cell.angle_gamma   90.00
#
_symmetry.space_group_name_H-M   'P 1'
#
loop_
_entity.id
_entity.type
_entity.pdbx_description
1 polymer ?
#
loop_
_entity_poly.entity_id
_entity_poly.type
_entity_poly.pdbx_seq_one_letter_code
_entity_poly.pdbx_strand_id
1 'polypeptide(L)'
;MWKFRWKFFSAAMWVFLVIPGFGDGFGRYTEKQRYDGWYNNLAHPDWGSVESRLIRKVPAAYSDGVYMMAGQSRASPRKLSDLFMRGADGIASVKNKTALFAFFGQLVTAEIVMASESGCPLELHRIDVERCDGMFDRDCQGNKYIPFLRADYDRKTGHSPNSPREQLNKVTSWIDGSFVYSSSEAWANAMRSFVNGSFLIEPIKQLPIRNTMRAPLFNDAVPSVMRTMLSPERLFRTSIP
;
A
#
# COMPACT_ATOMS: atom_id res chain seq x y z
N MET A 1 65.28 -17.34 16.19
CA MET A 1 64.98 -18.35 17.23
C MET A 1 63.47 -18.50 17.29
N TRP A 2 62.98 -19.70 16.97
CA TRP A 2 61.61 -20.24 17.08
C TRP A 2 60.48 -19.57 16.27
N LYS A 3 60.38 -20.01 15.00
CA LYS A 3 59.13 -20.14 14.23
C LYS A 3 58.37 -21.36 14.75
N PHE A 4 57.05 -21.27 14.92
CA PHE A 4 56.19 -22.46 14.83
C PHE A 4 54.93 -22.13 14.04
N ARG A 5 54.86 -22.72 12.84
CA ARG A 5 53.66 -22.81 12.00
C ARG A 5 52.99 -24.13 12.35
N TRP A 6 51.68 -24.14 12.53
CA TRP A 6 50.91 -25.35 12.26
C TRP A 6 49.68 -25.01 11.40
N LYS A 7 49.67 -25.60 10.21
CA LYS A 7 48.49 -25.77 9.38
C LYS A 7 47.79 -27.03 9.88
N PHE A 8 46.52 -26.93 10.26
CA PHE A 8 45.62 -28.08 10.22
C PHE A 8 44.35 -27.66 9.50
N PHE A 9 44.23 -28.16 8.26
CA PHE A 9 42.96 -28.34 7.59
C PHE A 9 42.17 -29.36 8.41
N SER A 10 40.96 -29.01 8.83
CA SER A 10 39.98 -30.00 9.26
C SER A 10 38.74 -29.83 8.39
N ALA A 11 38.54 -30.79 7.50
CA ALA A 11 37.33 -30.93 6.70
C ALA A 11 36.20 -31.36 7.66
N ALA A 12 35.28 -30.46 7.96
CA ALA A 12 34.06 -30.82 8.66
C ALA A 12 33.14 -31.56 7.67
N MET A 13 33.19 -32.89 7.74
CA MET A 13 32.28 -33.80 7.06
C MET A 13 30.87 -33.62 7.66
N TRP A 14 29.96 -32.99 6.92
CA TRP A 14 28.56 -32.90 7.28
C TRP A 14 27.92 -34.28 7.12
N VAL A 15 27.83 -35.02 8.22
CA VAL A 15 26.97 -36.22 8.30
C VAL A 15 25.53 -35.72 8.40
N PHE A 16 24.80 -35.73 7.28
CA PHE A 16 23.35 -35.64 7.30
C PHE A 16 22.80 -36.95 7.87
N LEU A 17 22.48 -36.93 9.15
CA LEU A 17 21.73 -37.99 9.81
C LEU A 17 20.28 -37.89 9.32
N VAL A 18 19.96 -38.65 8.27
CA VAL A 18 18.57 -38.88 7.85
C VAL A 18 17.92 -39.76 8.92
N ILE A 19 17.19 -39.14 9.83
CA ILE A 19 16.24 -39.86 10.69
C ILE A 19 15.04 -40.18 9.81
N PRO A 20 14.74 -41.45 9.49
CA PRO A 20 13.49 -41.79 8.84
C PRO A 20 12.40 -41.63 9.91
N GLY A 21 11.70 -40.50 9.87
CA GLY A 21 10.48 -40.30 10.64
C GLY A 21 9.44 -41.31 10.17
N PHE A 22 9.35 -42.44 10.88
CA PHE A 22 8.20 -43.33 10.83
C PHE A 22 6.97 -42.56 11.30
N GLY A 23 5.95 -42.52 10.42
CA GLY A 23 4.53 -42.24 10.64
C GLY A 23 4.14 -41.22 11.73
N ASP A 24 3.46 -40.15 11.31
CA ASP A 24 2.49 -39.51 12.20
C ASP A 24 1.21 -39.16 11.43
N GLY A 25 0.14 -39.90 11.73
CA GLY A 25 -1.22 -39.40 11.61
C GLY A 25 -1.43 -38.24 12.60
N PHE A 26 -2.48 -37.46 12.39
CA PHE A 26 -2.69 -36.10 12.90
C PHE A 26 -1.98 -35.04 12.05
N GLY A 27 -2.69 -34.56 11.02
CA GLY A 27 -2.41 -33.23 10.49
C GLY A 27 -2.44 -32.24 11.66
N ARG A 28 -1.29 -31.63 11.98
CA ARG A 28 -1.22 -30.56 12.97
C ARG A 28 -2.24 -29.50 12.59
N TYR A 29 -3.28 -29.34 13.40
CA TYR A 29 -4.16 -28.17 13.38
C TYR A 29 -3.36 -26.98 13.88
N THR A 30 -2.47 -26.46 13.03
CA THR A 30 -1.81 -25.18 13.26
C THR A 30 -2.77 -24.10 12.82
N GLU A 31 -3.09 -23.18 13.73
CA GLU A 31 -3.84 -21.97 13.40
C GLU A 31 -3.14 -21.25 12.24
N LYS A 32 -3.89 -21.02 11.16
CA LYS A 32 -3.42 -20.26 10.02
C LYS A 32 -3.80 -18.81 10.22
N GLN A 33 -2.87 -17.92 9.90
CA GLN A 33 -3.13 -16.49 9.91
C GLN A 33 -4.30 -16.17 8.97
N ARG A 34 -5.19 -15.30 9.43
CA ARG A 34 -6.33 -14.81 8.65
C ARG A 34 -5.89 -13.72 7.69
N TYR A 35 -6.55 -13.62 6.55
CA TYR A 35 -6.31 -12.58 5.54
C TYR A 35 -6.74 -11.18 6.01
N ASP A 36 -7.75 -11.09 6.88
CA ASP A 36 -8.38 -9.84 7.29
C ASP A 36 -7.67 -9.15 8.48
N GLY A 37 -6.60 -9.75 9.00
CA GLY A 37 -5.82 -9.24 10.14
C GLY A 37 -6.51 -9.35 11.50
N TRP A 38 -7.72 -9.93 11.57
CA TRP A 38 -8.45 -10.14 12.82
C TRP A 38 -7.81 -11.24 13.69
N TYR A 39 -8.07 -11.16 15.00
CA TYR A 39 -7.65 -12.13 16.01
C TYR A 39 -6.12 -12.31 16.15
N ASN A 40 -5.33 -11.39 15.59
CA ASN A 40 -3.87 -11.41 15.77
C ASN A 40 -3.49 -11.09 17.24
N ASN A 41 -4.24 -10.18 17.87
CA ASN A 41 -4.11 -9.90 19.30
C ASN A 41 -5.21 -10.59 20.11
N LEU A 42 -4.83 -11.28 21.18
CA LEU A 42 -5.72 -12.07 22.03
C LEU A 42 -6.75 -11.21 22.80
N ALA A 43 -6.35 -10.04 23.27
CA ALA A 43 -7.21 -9.15 24.08
C ALA A 43 -8.01 -8.16 23.22
N HIS A 44 -7.47 -7.78 22.07
CA HIS A 44 -8.05 -6.83 21.14
C HIS A 44 -8.07 -7.40 19.71
N PRO A 45 -9.04 -8.26 19.39
CA PRO A 45 -9.08 -8.97 18.11
C PRO A 45 -9.15 -8.08 16.86
N ASP A 46 -9.57 -6.82 17.00
CA ASP A 46 -9.71 -5.83 15.95
C ASP A 46 -8.42 -5.05 15.64
N TRP A 47 -7.38 -5.18 16.48
CA TRP A 47 -6.15 -4.42 16.28
C TRP A 47 -5.41 -4.84 15.01
N GLY A 48 -5.20 -3.86 14.13
CA GLY A 48 -4.50 -4.05 12.87
C GLY A 48 -5.31 -4.81 11.81
N SER A 49 -6.60 -5.07 12.06
CA SER A 49 -7.49 -5.62 11.03
C SER A 49 -7.70 -4.63 9.89
N VAL A 50 -8.21 -5.13 8.77
CA VAL A 50 -8.78 -4.30 7.73
C VAL A 50 -9.89 -3.40 8.29
N GLU A 51 -10.00 -2.18 7.76
CA GLU A 51 -10.93 -1.12 8.20
C GLU A 51 -10.78 -0.69 9.67
N SER A 52 -9.62 -0.96 10.28
CA SER A 52 -9.27 -0.38 11.58
C SER A 52 -8.89 1.11 11.46
N ARG A 53 -9.06 1.86 12.55
CA ARG A 53 -8.71 3.29 12.60
C ARG A 53 -7.19 3.49 12.60
N LEU A 54 -6.72 4.50 11.88
CA LEU A 54 -5.32 4.92 11.97
C LEU A 54 -5.00 5.49 13.35
N ILE A 55 -3.84 5.10 13.89
CA ILE A 55 -3.38 5.58 15.20
C ILE A 55 -2.95 7.05 15.10
N ARG A 56 -3.40 7.84 16.08
CA ARG A 56 -2.99 9.24 16.24
C ARG A 56 -1.93 9.38 17.33
N LYS A 57 -0.76 9.92 16.98
CA LYS A 57 0.27 10.33 17.97
C LYS A 57 -0.06 11.65 18.66
N VAL A 58 -0.85 12.49 18.00
CA VAL A 58 -1.33 13.78 18.51
C VAL A 58 -2.82 13.94 18.18
N PRO A 59 -3.58 14.73 18.95
CA PRO A 59 -4.99 15.00 18.65
C PRO A 59 -5.20 15.52 17.23
N ALA A 60 -6.38 15.26 16.67
CA ALA A 60 -6.73 15.73 15.33
C ALA A 60 -6.80 17.26 15.28
N ALA A 61 -6.18 17.86 14.27
CA ALA A 61 -6.19 19.30 14.05
C ALA A 61 -7.15 19.66 12.89
N TYR A 62 -8.44 19.74 13.20
CA TYR A 62 -9.47 20.25 12.29
C TYR A 62 -9.81 21.70 12.61
N SER A 63 -10.25 22.48 11.63
CA SER A 63 -10.54 23.91 11.81
C SER A 63 -11.76 24.15 12.72
N ASP A 64 -12.73 23.24 12.69
CA ASP A 64 -13.90 23.17 13.57
C ASP A 64 -13.69 22.26 14.80
N GLY A 65 -12.49 21.65 14.92
CA GLY A 65 -12.20 20.63 15.93
C GLY A 65 -12.86 19.26 15.68
N VAL A 66 -13.57 19.07 14.55
CA VAL A 66 -14.35 17.85 14.29
C VAL A 66 -13.96 17.17 12.99
N TYR A 67 -14.19 17.81 11.84
CA TYR A 67 -13.97 17.19 10.54
C TYR A 67 -13.57 18.16 9.43
N MET A 68 -13.79 19.47 9.60
CA MET A 68 -13.46 20.46 8.57
C MET A 68 -11.94 20.55 8.42
N MET A 69 -11.45 20.33 7.19
CA MET A 69 -10.01 20.41 6.89
C MET A 69 -9.42 21.70 7.48
N ALA A 70 -8.26 21.62 8.11
CA ALA A 70 -7.58 22.82 8.60
C ALA A 70 -6.76 23.48 7.49
N GLY A 71 -6.36 24.73 7.71
CA GLY A 71 -5.39 25.41 6.87
C GLY A 71 -5.97 26.33 5.80
N GLN A 72 -7.22 26.78 5.93
CA GLN A 72 -7.83 27.79 5.05
C GLN A 72 -7.01 29.08 4.99
N SER A 73 -6.28 29.43 6.06
CA SER A 73 -5.39 30.58 6.13
C SER A 73 -3.95 30.29 5.69
N ARG A 74 -3.64 29.06 5.25
CA ARG A 74 -2.31 28.66 4.79
C ARG A 74 -2.21 28.82 3.26
N ALA A 75 -0.99 28.95 2.76
CA ALA A 75 -0.74 28.91 1.32
C ALA A 75 -1.25 27.60 0.69
N SER A 76 -1.65 27.66 -0.59
CA SER A 76 -2.17 26.47 -1.27
C SER A 76 -1.13 25.34 -1.29
N PRO A 77 -1.55 24.07 -1.19
CA PRO A 77 -0.63 22.93 -1.29
C PRO A 77 0.21 22.94 -2.57
N ARG A 78 -0.34 23.46 -3.68
CA ARG A 78 0.39 23.60 -4.93
C ARG A 78 1.54 24.62 -4.82
N LYS A 79 1.29 25.78 -4.21
CA LYS A 79 2.34 26.78 -3.95
C LYS A 79 3.46 26.21 -3.10
N LEU A 80 3.11 25.52 -2.00
CA LEU A 80 4.11 24.88 -1.13
C LEU A 80 4.91 23.81 -1.88
N SER A 81 4.26 23.03 -2.75
CA SER A 81 4.95 22.06 -3.60
C SER A 81 5.95 22.72 -4.55
N ASP A 82 5.61 23.85 -5.18
CA ASP A 82 6.53 24.55 -6.07
C ASP A 82 7.71 25.16 -5.28
N LEU A 83 7.44 25.73 -4.12
CA LEU A 83 8.47 26.36 -3.29
C LEU A 83 9.48 25.35 -2.69
N PHE A 84 9.00 24.18 -2.24
CA PHE A 84 9.84 23.23 -1.50
C PHE A 84 10.33 22.03 -2.33
N MET A 85 9.54 21.58 -3.31
CA MET A 85 9.83 20.33 -4.03
C MET A 85 10.45 20.59 -5.41
N ARG A 86 10.54 21.85 -5.87
CA ARG A 86 11.22 22.21 -7.10
C ARG A 86 12.73 22.17 -6.91
N GLY A 87 13.42 21.44 -7.77
CA GLY A 87 14.87 21.30 -7.74
C GLY A 87 15.41 20.74 -9.05
N ALA A 88 16.72 20.57 -9.13
CA ALA A 88 17.36 19.88 -10.25
C ALA A 88 17.21 18.36 -10.09
N ASP A 89 16.91 17.67 -11.20
CA ASP A 89 16.89 16.21 -11.25
C ASP A 89 18.31 15.62 -11.27
N GLY A 90 18.43 14.32 -11.05
CA GLY A 90 19.71 13.60 -11.16
C GLY A 90 20.63 13.74 -9.95
N ILE A 91 20.17 14.36 -8.86
CA ILE A 91 20.90 14.40 -7.59
C ILE A 91 20.92 12.99 -6.99
N ALA A 92 22.10 12.38 -6.96
CA ALA A 92 22.28 11.03 -6.44
C ALA A 92 22.06 10.96 -4.92
N SER A 93 21.64 9.78 -4.43
CA SER A 93 21.51 9.54 -3.00
C SER A 93 22.87 9.64 -2.31
N VAL A 94 23.01 10.55 -1.34
CA VAL A 94 24.20 10.70 -0.48
C VAL A 94 24.60 9.40 0.22
N LYS A 95 23.62 8.52 0.50
CA LYS A 95 23.84 7.22 1.15
C LYS A 95 23.94 6.03 0.16
N ASN A 96 24.16 6.28 -1.13
CA ASN A 96 24.24 5.26 -2.18
C ASN A 96 23.07 4.26 -2.19
N LYS A 97 21.86 4.73 -1.89
CA LYS A 97 20.65 3.91 -1.94
C LYS A 97 20.27 3.62 -3.40
N THR A 98 19.86 2.40 -3.66
CA THR A 98 19.40 1.97 -4.99
C THR A 98 17.96 2.39 -5.23
N ALA A 99 17.54 2.45 -6.51
CA ALA A 99 16.14 2.64 -6.86
C ALA A 99 15.25 1.51 -6.29
N LEU A 100 15.77 0.27 -6.27
CA LEU A 100 15.07 -0.88 -5.68
C LEU A 100 14.71 -0.65 -4.21
N PHE A 101 15.59 0.00 -3.44
CA PHE A 101 15.30 0.35 -2.04
C PHE A 101 14.07 1.25 -1.92
N ALA A 102 13.91 2.23 -2.81
CA ALA A 102 12.75 3.13 -2.81
C ALA A 102 11.45 2.38 -3.16
N PHE A 103 11.48 1.53 -4.20
CA PHE A 103 10.31 0.72 -4.58
C PHE A 103 9.94 -0.33 -3.53
N PHE A 104 10.93 -0.94 -2.89
CA PHE A 104 10.67 -1.84 -1.77
C PHE A 104 10.01 -1.10 -0.58
N GLY A 105 10.44 0.13 -0.31
CA GLY A 105 9.77 0.99 0.67
C GLY A 105 8.32 1.30 0.32
N GLN A 106 8.00 1.50 -0.96
CA GLN A 106 6.62 1.65 -1.42
C GLN A 106 5.81 0.36 -1.22
N LEU A 107 6.39 -0.80 -1.54
CA LEU A 107 5.76 -2.11 -1.32
C LEU A 107 5.44 -2.32 0.17
N VAL A 108 6.41 -2.08 1.05
CA VAL A 108 6.21 -2.20 2.51
C VAL A 108 5.17 -1.19 3.01
N THR A 109 5.09 0.01 2.43
CA THR A 109 4.08 1.01 2.82
C THR A 109 2.68 0.57 2.37
N ALA A 110 2.55 0.05 1.15
CA ALA A 110 1.29 -0.45 0.60
C ALA A 110 0.77 -1.69 1.34
N GLU A 111 1.67 -2.48 1.93
CA GLU A 111 1.34 -3.61 2.79
C GLU A 111 0.64 -3.18 4.08
N ILE A 112 1.16 -2.15 4.75
CA ILE A 112 0.71 -1.80 6.11
C ILE A 112 -0.32 -0.68 6.16
N VAL A 113 -0.41 0.17 5.13
CA VAL A 113 -1.30 1.34 5.12
C VAL A 113 -1.88 1.62 3.72
N MET A 114 -3.21 1.74 3.68
CA MET A 114 -3.97 2.27 2.55
C MET A 114 -5.09 3.16 3.09
N ALA A 115 -4.89 4.47 3.02
CA ALA A 115 -5.82 5.46 3.58
C ALA A 115 -6.08 6.61 2.61
N SER A 116 -5.96 6.36 1.30
CA SER A 116 -6.19 7.32 0.23
C SER A 116 -7.49 7.07 -0.54
N GLU A 117 -8.17 5.94 -0.29
CA GLU A 117 -9.45 5.64 -0.92
C GLU A 117 -10.51 6.68 -0.54
N SER A 118 -11.28 7.14 -1.52
CA SER A 118 -12.36 8.09 -1.29
C SER A 118 -13.50 7.47 -0.50
N GLY A 119 -13.99 8.19 0.51
CA GLY A 119 -15.15 7.79 1.29
C GLY A 119 -16.50 8.16 0.68
N CYS A 120 -17.57 7.76 1.38
CA CYS A 120 -18.95 8.16 1.08
C CYS A 120 -19.53 8.96 2.26
N PRO A 121 -20.14 10.15 2.04
CA PRO A 121 -20.34 10.81 0.76
C PRO A 121 -19.04 11.34 0.14
N LEU A 122 -19.05 11.59 -1.17
CA LEU A 122 -17.91 12.15 -1.88
C LEU A 122 -17.65 13.58 -1.41
N GLU A 123 -16.53 13.79 -0.73
CA GLU A 123 -16.08 15.10 -0.28
C GLU A 123 -14.94 15.60 -1.19
N LEU A 124 -15.28 16.50 -2.10
CA LEU A 124 -14.35 17.11 -3.04
C LEU A 124 -13.85 18.46 -2.50
N HIS A 125 -12.55 18.60 -2.40
CA HIS A 125 -11.86 19.86 -2.16
C HIS A 125 -11.03 20.27 -3.38
N ARG A 126 -10.85 21.57 -3.53
CA ARG A 126 -10.05 22.16 -4.59
C ARG A 126 -8.67 22.51 -4.03
N ILE A 127 -7.63 22.12 -4.74
CA ILE A 127 -6.29 22.65 -4.52
C ILE A 127 -6.11 23.77 -5.53
N ASP A 128 -6.16 25.00 -5.05
CA ASP A 128 -6.04 26.18 -5.90
C ASP A 128 -4.64 26.29 -6.52
N VAL A 129 -4.61 26.50 -7.83
CA VAL A 129 -3.39 26.67 -8.62
C VAL A 129 -3.17 28.18 -8.81
N GLU A 130 -1.95 28.64 -8.54
CA GLU A 130 -1.61 30.05 -8.74
C GLU A 130 -1.64 30.40 -10.23
N ARG A 131 -2.02 31.64 -10.53
CA ARG A 131 -2.03 32.16 -11.89
C ARG A 131 -0.64 32.02 -12.51
N CYS A 132 -0.58 31.57 -13.75
CA CYS A 132 0.66 31.32 -14.48
C CYS A 132 1.52 30.17 -13.91
N ASP A 133 0.94 29.22 -13.18
CA ASP A 133 1.65 27.98 -12.83
C ASP A 133 2.14 27.26 -14.10
N GLY A 134 3.45 27.02 -14.19
CA GLY A 134 4.07 26.50 -15.42
C GLY A 134 3.61 25.09 -15.83
N MET A 135 3.00 24.32 -14.92
CA MET A 135 2.49 22.98 -15.21
C MET A 135 0.97 22.97 -15.42
N PHE A 136 0.22 23.62 -14.53
CA PHE A 136 -1.23 23.50 -14.47
C PHE A 136 -2.00 24.72 -15.01
N ASP A 137 -1.36 25.89 -15.18
CA ASP A 137 -1.97 27.12 -15.71
C ASP A 137 -1.03 27.87 -16.67
N ARG A 138 -0.57 27.21 -17.74
CA ARG A 138 0.35 27.79 -18.73
C ARG A 138 -0.20 29.03 -19.43
N ASP A 139 -1.52 29.09 -19.61
CA ASP A 139 -2.20 30.19 -20.29
C ASP A 139 -2.51 31.36 -19.34
N CYS A 140 -2.03 31.31 -18.09
CA CYS A 140 -2.21 32.38 -17.10
C CYS A 140 -3.67 32.77 -16.83
N GLN A 141 -4.61 31.82 -16.90
CA GLN A 141 -6.05 32.08 -16.73
C GLN A 141 -6.40 32.39 -15.27
N GLY A 142 -5.66 31.83 -14.31
CA GLY A 142 -5.87 32.09 -12.88
C GLY A 142 -7.14 31.50 -12.27
N ASN A 143 -7.81 30.58 -12.97
CA ASN A 143 -9.03 29.89 -12.53
C ASN A 143 -8.89 28.36 -12.53
N LYS A 144 -7.66 27.84 -12.59
CA LYS A 144 -7.36 26.41 -12.57
C LYS A 144 -7.29 25.89 -11.14
N TYR A 145 -7.68 24.64 -10.95
CA TYR A 145 -7.57 23.94 -9.66
C TYR A 145 -7.37 22.44 -9.90
N ILE A 146 -6.77 21.77 -8.92
CA ILE A 146 -6.64 20.31 -8.92
C ILE A 146 -7.72 19.73 -8.01
N PRO A 147 -8.56 18.79 -8.49
CA PRO A 147 -9.55 18.13 -7.67
C PRO A 147 -8.87 17.18 -6.66
N PHE A 148 -9.29 17.25 -5.39
CA PHE A 148 -8.80 16.39 -4.32
C PHE A 148 -9.99 15.78 -3.57
N LEU A 149 -10.07 14.44 -3.55
CA LEU A 149 -11.08 13.71 -2.79
C LEU A 149 -10.54 13.38 -1.40
N ARG A 150 -11.38 13.54 -0.38
CA ARG A 150 -11.02 13.14 0.97
C ARG A 150 -11.09 11.63 1.13
N ALA A 151 -10.17 11.11 1.92
CA ALA A 151 -10.12 9.71 2.30
C ALA A 151 -11.35 9.29 3.12
N ASP A 152 -11.67 7.99 3.04
CA ASP A 152 -12.69 7.35 3.85
C ASP A 152 -12.35 7.39 5.35
N TYR A 153 -13.39 7.33 6.17
CA TYR A 153 -13.28 7.52 7.61
C TYR A 153 -14.32 6.70 8.38
N ASP A 154 -14.07 6.46 9.65
CA ASP A 154 -15.04 5.76 10.50
C ASP A 154 -16.29 6.63 10.69
N ARG A 155 -17.42 6.14 10.18
CA ARG A 155 -18.74 6.81 10.28
C ARG A 155 -19.23 7.00 11.71
N LYS A 156 -18.66 6.29 12.69
CA LYS A 156 -18.94 6.51 14.13
C LYS A 156 -18.24 7.76 14.67
N THR A 157 -17.32 8.36 13.91
CA THR A 157 -16.52 9.53 14.29
C THR A 157 -16.84 10.73 13.40
N GLY A 158 -16.33 11.91 13.75
CA GLY A 158 -16.50 13.13 12.96
C GLY A 158 -17.82 13.86 13.20
N HIS A 159 -18.53 13.57 14.30
CA HIS A 159 -19.81 14.20 14.66
C HIS A 159 -19.72 15.16 15.84
N SER A 160 -18.61 15.15 16.59
CA SER A 160 -18.42 16.03 17.75
C SER A 160 -16.93 16.28 18.06
N PRO A 161 -16.59 17.37 18.79
CA PRO A 161 -15.20 17.65 19.17
C PRO A 161 -14.53 16.57 20.03
N ASN A 162 -15.32 15.79 20.77
CA ASN A 162 -14.83 14.69 21.59
C ASN A 162 -14.57 13.40 20.78
N SER A 163 -15.11 13.31 19.57
CA SER A 163 -14.89 12.21 18.64
C SER A 163 -14.65 12.77 17.23
N PRO A 164 -13.51 13.46 17.01
CA PRO A 164 -13.17 14.02 15.71
C PRO A 164 -13.01 12.90 14.68
N ARG A 165 -13.02 13.26 13.39
CA ARG A 165 -12.96 12.30 12.29
C ARG A 165 -11.69 11.44 12.35
N GLU A 166 -11.82 10.13 12.18
CA GLU A 166 -10.71 9.17 12.11
C GLU A 166 -10.68 8.41 10.78
N GLN A 167 -9.54 8.47 10.07
CA GLN A 167 -9.36 7.78 8.80
C GLN A 167 -9.21 6.27 9.01
N LEU A 168 -9.72 5.49 8.06
CA LEU A 168 -9.63 4.03 8.08
C LEU A 168 -8.40 3.55 7.30
N ASN A 169 -7.83 2.44 7.76
CA ASN A 169 -6.87 1.66 6.97
C ASN A 169 -7.62 0.60 6.16
N LYS A 170 -7.49 0.60 4.84
CA LYS A 170 -8.16 -0.32 3.92
C LYS A 170 -7.37 -1.62 3.67
N VAL A 171 -6.19 -1.74 4.26
CA VAL A 171 -5.40 -2.97 4.34
C VAL A 171 -5.16 -3.36 5.80
N THR A 172 -4.58 -4.53 6.03
CA THR A 172 -4.16 -4.93 7.38
C THR A 172 -2.98 -4.06 7.82
N SER A 173 -2.80 -3.84 9.12
CA SER A 173 -1.64 -3.08 9.64
C SER A 173 -0.42 -3.98 9.86
N TRP A 174 -0.54 -5.27 9.53
CA TRP A 174 0.48 -6.28 9.73
C TRP A 174 1.35 -6.42 8.47
N ILE A 175 2.56 -6.95 8.63
CA ILE A 175 3.35 -7.43 7.50
C ILE A 175 3.06 -8.93 7.38
N ASP A 176 2.02 -9.27 6.62
CA ASP A 176 1.42 -10.60 6.54
C ASP A 176 1.34 -11.17 5.11
N GLY A 177 1.91 -10.43 4.15
CA GLY A 177 1.85 -10.73 2.72
C GLY A 177 0.53 -10.32 2.07
N SER A 178 -0.28 -9.44 2.68
CA SER A 178 -1.57 -9.03 2.12
C SER A 178 -1.46 -8.35 0.74
N PHE A 179 -0.31 -7.78 0.37
CA PHE A 179 -0.07 -7.29 -1.00
C PHE A 179 -0.06 -8.42 -2.06
N VAL A 180 0.25 -9.67 -1.66
CA VAL A 180 0.23 -10.86 -2.54
C VAL A 180 -1.06 -11.65 -2.33
N TYR A 181 -1.44 -11.84 -1.07
CA TYR A 181 -2.52 -12.74 -0.70
C TYR A 181 -3.87 -12.04 -0.52
N SER A 182 -3.90 -10.71 -0.66
CA SER A 182 -5.04 -9.84 -0.35
C SER A 182 -5.43 -9.81 1.13
N SER A 183 -6.21 -8.80 1.51
CA SER A 183 -6.87 -8.70 2.81
C SER A 183 -8.22 -9.43 2.85
N SER A 184 -8.67 -9.99 1.71
CA SER A 184 -9.95 -10.69 1.56
C SER A 184 -9.75 -12.13 1.13
N GLU A 185 -10.31 -13.07 1.90
CA GLU A 185 -10.25 -14.51 1.58
C GLU A 185 -10.90 -14.83 0.23
N ALA A 186 -12.01 -14.16 -0.09
CA ALA A 186 -12.68 -14.33 -1.38
C ALA A 186 -11.76 -13.94 -2.55
N TRP A 187 -10.97 -12.88 -2.36
CA TRP A 187 -10.00 -12.43 -3.34
C TRP A 187 -8.81 -13.39 -3.46
N ALA A 188 -8.24 -13.80 -2.33
CA ALA A 188 -7.19 -14.80 -2.27
C ALA A 188 -7.59 -16.08 -3.02
N ASN A 189 -8.82 -16.54 -2.80
CA ASN A 189 -9.36 -17.74 -3.44
C ASN A 189 -9.59 -17.56 -4.94
N ALA A 190 -9.98 -16.37 -5.41
CA ALA A 190 -10.12 -16.09 -6.83
C ALA A 190 -8.78 -16.13 -7.59
N MET A 191 -7.66 -15.89 -6.90
CA MET A 191 -6.32 -15.93 -7.50
C MET A 191 -5.67 -17.31 -7.45
N ARG A 192 -6.18 -18.24 -6.63
CA ARG A 192 -5.59 -19.56 -6.42
C ARG A 192 -6.03 -20.55 -7.50
N SER A 193 -5.11 -21.42 -7.91
CA SER A 193 -5.41 -22.52 -8.83
C SER A 193 -6.08 -23.71 -8.13
N PHE A 194 -5.89 -23.81 -6.80
CA PHE A 194 -6.21 -24.98 -5.98
C PHE A 194 -5.53 -26.29 -6.44
N VAL A 195 -4.50 -26.19 -7.28
CA VAL A 195 -3.67 -27.29 -7.74
C VAL A 195 -2.27 -27.10 -7.15
N ASN A 196 -1.80 -28.05 -6.36
CA ASN A 196 -0.47 -28.02 -5.72
C ASN A 196 -0.19 -26.75 -4.89
N GLY A 197 -1.23 -26.01 -4.48
CA GLY A 197 -1.10 -24.77 -3.70
C GLY A 197 -0.59 -23.56 -4.48
N SER A 198 -0.70 -23.55 -5.82
CA SER A 198 -0.21 -22.44 -6.66
C SER A 198 -1.26 -21.34 -6.90
N PHE A 199 -0.77 -20.18 -7.36
CA PHE A 199 -1.60 -19.13 -7.94
C PHE A 199 -1.89 -19.40 -9.43
N LEU A 200 -2.92 -18.74 -9.94
CA LEU A 200 -3.25 -18.69 -11.36
C LEU A 200 -2.20 -17.84 -12.09
N ILE A 201 -1.64 -18.40 -13.16
CA ILE A 201 -0.55 -17.78 -13.93
C ILE A 201 -0.91 -17.80 -15.42
N GLU A 202 -0.55 -16.74 -16.14
CA GLU A 202 -0.64 -16.70 -17.60
C GLU A 202 0.37 -17.69 -18.23
N PRO A 203 -0.06 -18.66 -19.06
CA PRO A 203 0.81 -19.74 -19.53
C PRO A 203 2.06 -19.31 -20.28
N ILE A 204 2.01 -18.16 -20.96
CA ILE A 204 3.08 -17.70 -21.87
C ILE A 204 4.08 -16.82 -21.13
N LYS A 205 3.59 -15.84 -20.36
CA LYS A 205 4.44 -14.81 -19.75
C LYS A 205 4.87 -15.14 -18.33
N GLN A 206 4.30 -16.18 -17.73
CA GLN A 206 4.51 -16.54 -16.33
C GLN A 206 4.22 -15.36 -15.39
N LEU A 207 3.26 -14.51 -15.77
CA LEU A 207 2.77 -13.40 -14.99
C LEU A 207 1.45 -13.77 -14.32
N PRO A 208 1.05 -13.08 -13.25
CA PRO A 208 -0.29 -13.22 -12.72
C PRO A 208 -1.37 -12.99 -13.79
N ILE A 209 -2.48 -13.69 -13.66
CA ILE A 209 -3.58 -13.58 -14.62
C ILE A 209 -4.10 -12.14 -14.71
N ARG A 210 -4.57 -11.76 -15.91
CA ARG A 210 -5.24 -10.47 -16.10
C ARG A 210 -6.62 -10.50 -15.49
N ASN A 211 -7.06 -9.36 -14.96
CA ASN A 211 -8.40 -9.19 -14.41
C ASN A 211 -9.48 -9.15 -15.52
N THR A 212 -9.80 -10.31 -16.10
CA THR A 212 -10.89 -10.46 -17.08
C THR A 212 -12.26 -10.60 -16.42
N MET A 213 -12.27 -10.99 -15.14
CA MET A 213 -13.48 -11.19 -14.34
C MET A 213 -14.07 -9.87 -13.81
N ARG A 214 -13.45 -8.72 -14.14
CA ARG A 214 -13.88 -7.38 -13.71
C ARG A 214 -13.98 -7.27 -12.19
N ALA A 215 -13.10 -7.97 -11.50
CA ALA A 215 -13.02 -7.90 -10.06
C ALA A 215 -12.56 -6.48 -9.65
N PRO A 216 -13.06 -5.89 -8.57
CA PRO A 216 -12.73 -4.51 -8.19
C PRO A 216 -11.24 -4.39 -7.83
N LEU A 217 -10.42 -3.98 -8.80
CA LEU A 217 -9.02 -3.62 -8.63
C LEU A 217 -8.86 -2.12 -8.80
N PHE A 218 -7.85 -1.55 -8.12
CA PHE A 218 -7.30 -0.26 -8.52
C PHE A 218 -6.76 -0.36 -9.94
N ASN A 219 -7.49 0.23 -10.88
CA ASN A 219 -7.21 0.16 -12.31
C ASN A 219 -7.19 1.55 -12.95
N ASP A 220 -6.65 2.54 -12.24
CA ASP A 220 -6.57 3.92 -12.73
C ASP A 220 -6.02 3.97 -14.17
N ALA A 221 -6.71 4.75 -15.01
CA ALA A 221 -6.35 4.85 -16.42
C ALA A 221 -4.93 5.42 -16.57
N VAL A 222 -4.11 4.77 -17.40
CA VAL A 222 -2.73 5.20 -17.65
C VAL A 222 -2.73 6.63 -18.21
N PRO A 223 -2.10 7.62 -17.54
CA PRO A 223 -2.20 9.03 -17.94
C PRO A 223 -1.73 9.34 -19.37
N SER A 224 -0.72 8.62 -19.87
CA SER A 224 -0.22 8.79 -21.24
C SER A 224 -1.18 8.27 -22.31
N VAL A 225 -2.01 7.29 -21.96
CA VAL A 225 -2.92 6.57 -22.86
C VAL A 225 -4.36 7.06 -22.74
N MET A 226 -4.69 7.76 -21.65
CA MET A 226 -5.98 8.41 -21.47
C MET A 226 -6.30 9.42 -22.59
N ARG A 227 -5.26 10.02 -23.20
CA ARG A 227 -5.39 10.91 -24.36
C ARG A 227 -5.72 10.19 -25.67
N THR A 228 -5.48 8.87 -25.77
CA THR A 228 -5.57 8.13 -27.03
C THR A 228 -6.88 7.35 -27.21
N MET A 229 -7.91 7.60 -26.38
CA MET A 229 -9.26 7.01 -26.49
C MET A 229 -9.27 5.48 -26.74
N LEU A 230 -8.42 4.73 -26.03
CA LEU A 230 -8.52 3.27 -26.04
C LEU A 230 -9.88 2.83 -25.49
N SER A 231 -10.33 1.63 -25.87
CA SER A 231 -11.55 1.05 -25.30
C SER A 231 -11.41 0.93 -23.78
N PRO A 232 -12.49 1.17 -23.00
CA PRO A 232 -12.46 1.03 -21.54
C PRO A 232 -11.92 -0.33 -21.09
N GLU A 233 -12.26 -1.40 -21.82
CA GLU A 233 -11.79 -2.76 -21.55
C GLU A 233 -10.29 -2.95 -21.68
N ARG A 234 -9.59 -2.07 -22.42
CA ARG A 234 -8.13 -2.05 -22.49
C ARG A 234 -7.51 -1.07 -21.49
N LEU A 235 -8.17 0.06 -21.25
CA LEU A 235 -7.70 1.08 -20.31
C LEU A 235 -7.63 0.57 -18.87
N PHE A 236 -8.62 -0.24 -18.48
CA PHE A 236 -8.84 -0.68 -17.10
C PHE A 236 -8.39 -2.13 -16.84
N ARG A 237 -7.68 -2.76 -17.79
CA ARG A 237 -7.24 -4.16 -17.69
C ARG A 237 -5.83 -4.27 -17.11
N THR A 238 -5.77 -4.49 -15.81
CA THR A 238 -4.53 -4.75 -15.07
C THR A 238 -4.34 -6.26 -14.78
N SER A 239 -3.10 -6.68 -14.57
CA SER A 239 -2.82 -7.98 -13.94
C SER A 239 -3.32 -7.96 -12.51
N ILE A 240 -3.91 -9.05 -12.05
CA ILE A 240 -4.22 -9.23 -10.63
C ILE A 240 -2.87 -9.45 -9.93
N PRO A 241 -2.47 -8.65 -8.93
CA PRO A 241 -1.19 -8.81 -8.25
C PRO A 241 -1.05 -10.16 -7.54
#